data_AF-A0A3C1JAY0-F1
#
_entry.id   AF-A0A3C1JAY0-F1
#
_cell.length_a   1.000
_cell.length_b   1.000
_cell.length_c   1.000
_cell.angle_alpha   90.00
_cell.angle_beta   90.00
_cell.angle_gamma   90.00
#
_symmetry.space_group_name_H-M   'P 1'
#
loop_
_entity.id
_entity.type
_entity.pdbx_description
1 polymer ?
#
loop_
_entity_poly.entity_id
_entity_poly.type
_entity_poly.pdbx_seq_one_letter_code
_entity_poly.pdbx_strand_id
1 'polypeptide(L)'
;MPMENPIYMSAAAALGLVIALAVFFLRRNGAADAAPAKGSAFGDYGENVKLRDLFRLAALMEEKGEALYAKMELKAAKPETKRLCAWLAEQEGIHRGIIQDQIAKWRPLPPHLTEWPAFMERVKKAGFFADPPGENAAEDELAAFAIRQEIKTAEFYALFEQAFPQAWKRAHMRRLVEEEHNHEARLREAYPHIK
;
A
#
# COMPACT_ATOMS: atom_id res chain seq x y z
N MET A 1 -38.21 25.66 -45.35
CA MET A 1 -37.49 24.70 -44.48
C MET A 1 -36.40 25.48 -43.78
N PRO A 2 -36.36 25.53 -42.44
CA PRO A 2 -35.28 26.24 -41.75
C PRO A 2 -33.99 25.47 -41.98
N MET A 3 -32.98 26.13 -42.56
CA MET A 3 -31.63 25.58 -42.67
C MET A 3 -31.02 25.53 -41.27
N GLU A 4 -30.94 24.35 -40.69
CA GLU A 4 -30.21 24.13 -39.45
C GLU A 4 -28.74 24.49 -39.69
N ASN A 5 -28.28 25.51 -38.98
CA ASN A 5 -26.98 26.13 -39.22
C ASN A 5 -25.90 25.27 -38.55
N PRO A 6 -24.97 24.65 -39.31
CA PRO A 6 -24.03 23.62 -38.83
C PRO A 6 -23.08 24.10 -37.72
N ILE A 7 -22.98 25.42 -37.51
CA ILE A 7 -22.19 26.06 -36.44
C ILE A 7 -22.78 25.77 -35.04
N TYR A 8 -24.10 25.62 -34.90
CA TYR A 8 -24.70 25.33 -33.59
C TYR A 8 -24.51 23.86 -33.17
N MET A 9 -24.44 22.94 -34.13
CA MET A 9 -24.19 21.52 -33.87
C MET A 9 -22.75 21.26 -33.40
N SER A 10 -21.77 22.00 -33.92
CA SER A 10 -20.36 21.88 -33.49
C SER A 10 -20.10 22.50 -32.11
N ALA A 11 -20.77 23.61 -31.76
CA ALA A 11 -20.68 24.22 -30.43
C ALA A 11 -21.27 23.32 -29.33
N ALA A 12 -22.41 22.67 -29.58
CA ALA A 12 -23.04 21.75 -28.63
C ALA A 12 -22.18 20.48 -28.38
N ALA A 13 -21.57 19.91 -29.42
CA ALA A 13 -20.67 18.76 -29.30
C ALA A 13 -19.39 19.10 -28.51
N ALA A 14 -18.82 20.28 -28.75
CA ALA A 14 -17.64 20.75 -28.00
C ALA A 14 -17.97 20.97 -26.51
N LEU A 15 -19.11 21.57 -26.20
CA LEU A 15 -19.55 21.77 -24.81
C LEU A 15 -19.83 20.42 -24.11
N GLY A 16 -20.46 19.47 -24.81
CA GLY A 16 -20.69 18.12 -24.30
C GLY A 16 -19.39 17.38 -23.97
N LEU A 17 -18.37 17.50 -24.82
CA LEU A 17 -17.04 16.93 -24.58
C LEU A 17 -16.35 17.57 -23.37
N VAL A 18 -16.42 18.90 -23.23
CA VAL A 18 -15.85 19.61 -22.08
C VAL A 18 -16.52 19.20 -20.78
N ILE A 19 -17.85 19.07 -20.76
CA ILE A 19 -18.59 18.62 -19.57
C ILE A 19 -18.26 17.16 -19.26
N ALA A 20 -18.20 16.28 -20.26
CA ALA A 20 -17.84 14.88 -20.06
C ALA A 20 -16.41 14.73 -19.51
N LEU A 21 -15.45 15.50 -20.03
CA LEU A 21 -14.09 15.55 -19.50
C LEU A 21 -14.07 16.09 -18.07
N ALA A 22 -14.78 17.20 -17.79
CA ALA A 22 -14.86 17.75 -16.44
C ALA A 22 -15.45 16.74 -15.43
N VAL A 23 -16.54 16.07 -15.79
CA VAL A 23 -17.15 15.02 -14.96
C VAL A 23 -16.22 13.82 -14.79
N PHE A 24 -15.52 13.40 -15.84
CA PHE A 24 -14.51 12.34 -15.76
C PHE A 24 -13.36 12.71 -14.81
N PHE A 25 -12.85 13.94 -14.92
CA PHE A 25 -11.79 14.48 -14.04
C PHE A 25 -12.27 14.62 -12.58
N LEU A 26 -13.52 15.02 -12.35
CA LEU A 26 -14.10 15.15 -11.01
C LEU A 26 -14.37 13.78 -10.36
N ARG A 27 -14.89 12.81 -11.13
CA ARG A 27 -15.17 11.46 -10.62
C ARG A 27 -13.92 10.65 -10.29
N ARG A 28 -12.79 10.91 -10.96
CA ARG A 28 -11.50 10.26 -10.67
C ARG A 28 -10.96 10.55 -9.25
N ASN A 29 -11.46 11.59 -8.58
CA ASN A 29 -10.96 12.02 -7.27
C ASN A 29 -11.69 11.39 -6.07
N GLY A 30 -12.99 11.08 -6.19
CA GLY A 30 -13.84 10.83 -5.02
C GLY A 30 -13.44 9.62 -4.15
N ALA A 31 -12.80 8.61 -4.73
CA ALA A 31 -12.37 7.43 -3.97
C ALA A 31 -11.04 7.64 -3.22
N ALA A 32 -10.13 8.46 -3.75
CA ALA A 32 -8.79 8.66 -3.20
C ALA A 32 -8.80 9.47 -1.89
N ASP A 33 -9.75 10.41 -1.81
CA ASP A 33 -9.92 11.32 -0.69
C ASP A 33 -10.88 10.78 0.37
N ALA A 34 -11.30 9.51 0.24
CA ALA A 34 -12.14 8.84 1.22
C ALA A 34 -11.43 8.81 2.59
N ALA A 35 -12.16 9.23 3.63
CA ALA A 35 -11.73 9.07 5.01
C ALA A 35 -12.01 7.63 5.49
N PRO A 36 -11.21 7.12 6.45
CA PRO A 36 -11.53 5.89 7.18
C PRO A 36 -12.93 5.92 7.78
N ALA A 37 -13.57 4.76 7.94
CA ALA A 37 -14.83 4.65 8.67
C ALA A 37 -14.70 5.26 10.09
N LYS A 38 -15.73 5.98 10.53
CA LYS A 38 -15.75 6.60 11.87
C LYS A 38 -15.60 5.52 12.95
N GLY A 39 -14.68 5.74 13.89
CA GLY A 39 -14.36 4.78 14.95
C GLY A 39 -13.43 3.64 14.53
N SER A 40 -12.91 3.65 13.30
CA SER A 40 -11.81 2.74 12.94
C SER A 40 -10.51 3.12 13.65
N ALA A 41 -9.64 2.13 13.86
CA ALA A 41 -8.33 2.33 14.47
C ALA A 41 -7.45 3.34 13.71
N PHE A 42 -7.76 3.64 12.43
CA PHE A 42 -7.02 4.66 11.70
C PHE A 42 -7.23 6.08 12.22
N GLY A 43 -8.31 6.35 12.96
CA GLY A 43 -8.51 7.62 13.63
C GLY A 43 -7.40 7.98 14.62
N ASP A 44 -6.76 6.97 15.22
CA ASP A 44 -5.67 7.18 16.20
C ASP A 44 -4.38 7.68 15.54
N TYR A 45 -4.23 7.47 14.22
CA TYR A 45 -3.07 7.89 13.45
C TYR A 45 -3.23 9.28 12.81
N GLY A 46 -4.43 9.90 12.89
CA GLY A 46 -4.65 11.30 12.51
C GLY A 46 -6.06 11.57 12.00
N GLU A 47 -6.56 12.79 12.23
CA GLU A 47 -7.93 13.20 11.88
C GLU A 47 -8.18 13.31 10.37
N ASN A 48 -7.12 13.52 9.60
CA ASN A 48 -7.19 13.80 8.15
C ASN A 48 -6.51 12.76 7.27
N VAL A 49 -6.15 11.60 7.83
CA VAL A 49 -5.57 10.49 7.05
C VAL A 49 -6.55 10.10 5.93
N LYS A 50 -6.11 10.19 4.67
CA LYS A 50 -6.92 9.79 3.51
C LYS A 50 -6.54 8.39 3.05
N LEU A 51 -7.45 7.74 2.31
CA LEU A 51 -7.18 6.45 1.66
C LEU A 51 -5.86 6.48 0.88
N ARG A 52 -5.60 7.57 0.17
CA ARG A 52 -4.37 7.78 -0.56
C ARG A 52 -3.11 7.73 0.31
N ASP A 53 -3.15 8.31 1.51
CA ASP A 53 -2.01 8.30 2.45
C ASP A 53 -1.72 6.89 2.93
N LEU A 54 -2.75 6.10 3.17
CA LEU A 54 -2.61 4.70 3.56
C LEU A 54 -2.04 3.85 2.42
N PHE A 55 -2.47 4.07 1.18
CA PHE A 55 -1.86 3.40 0.01
C PHE A 55 -0.40 3.81 -0.19
N ARG A 56 -0.04 5.07 0.06
CA ARG A 56 1.37 5.50 0.03
C ARG A 56 2.20 4.80 1.10
N LEU A 57 1.67 4.68 2.32
CA LEU A 57 2.33 3.95 3.38
C LEU A 57 2.52 2.47 3.01
N ALA A 58 1.47 1.83 2.49
CA ALA A 58 1.54 0.44 2.03
C ALA A 58 2.64 0.26 0.98
N ALA A 59 2.69 1.12 -0.05
CA ALA A 59 3.74 1.05 -1.07
C ALA A 59 5.16 1.21 -0.50
N LEU A 60 5.33 2.05 0.52
CA LEU A 60 6.62 2.21 1.23
C LEU A 60 6.96 0.99 2.08
N MET A 61 5.98 0.34 2.69
CA MET A 61 6.16 -0.90 3.46
C MET A 61 6.66 -2.01 2.54
N GLU A 62 5.98 -2.25 1.41
CA GLU A 62 6.38 -3.26 0.42
C GLU A 62 7.75 -2.96 -0.19
N GLU A 63 8.05 -1.70 -0.51
CA GLU A 63 9.38 -1.31 -1.01
C GLU A 63 10.50 -1.62 0.00
N LYS A 64 10.24 -1.38 1.29
CA LYS A 64 11.20 -1.74 2.35
C LYS A 64 11.27 -3.25 2.57
N GLY A 65 10.16 -3.97 2.46
CA GLY A 65 10.10 -5.43 2.52
C GLY A 65 10.95 -6.06 1.43
N GLU A 66 10.75 -5.64 0.18
CA GLU A 66 11.54 -6.09 -0.97
C GLU A 66 13.04 -5.88 -0.74
N ALA A 67 13.43 -4.68 -0.30
CA ALA A 67 14.83 -4.35 -0.02
C ALA A 67 15.41 -5.19 1.15
N LEU A 68 14.61 -5.43 2.19
CA LEU A 68 15.00 -6.29 3.31
C LEU A 68 15.26 -7.72 2.84
N TYR A 69 14.37 -8.29 2.04
CA TYR A 69 14.52 -9.66 1.56
C TYR A 69 15.65 -9.83 0.57
N ALA A 70 15.87 -8.87 -0.32
CA ALA A 70 17.06 -8.85 -1.19
C ALA A 70 18.37 -8.82 -0.35
N LYS A 71 18.39 -8.06 0.75
CA LYS A 71 19.54 -8.04 1.68
C LYS A 71 19.70 -9.37 2.42
N MET A 72 18.61 -10.00 2.84
CA MET A 72 18.64 -11.32 3.50
C MET A 72 19.10 -12.42 2.56
N GLU A 73 18.70 -12.41 1.28
CA GLU A 73 19.18 -13.35 0.26
C GLU A 73 20.71 -13.37 0.17
N LEU A 74 21.33 -12.18 0.18
CA LEU A 74 22.79 -12.06 0.10
C LEU A 74 23.50 -12.59 1.34
N LYS A 75 22.88 -12.46 2.51
CA LYS A 75 23.45 -12.84 3.82
C LYS A 75 23.16 -14.29 4.20
N ALA A 76 22.08 -14.88 3.70
CA ALA A 76 21.63 -16.19 4.13
C ALA A 76 22.69 -17.27 3.89
N ALA A 77 23.03 -18.03 4.92
CA ALA A 77 24.04 -19.09 4.81
C ALA A 77 23.55 -20.29 3.98
N LYS A 78 22.26 -20.60 4.10
CA LYS A 78 21.63 -21.79 3.52
C LYS A 78 21.06 -21.51 2.12
N PRO A 79 21.33 -22.35 1.09
CA PRO A 79 20.79 -22.15 -0.25
C PRO A 79 19.26 -22.08 -0.34
N GLU A 80 18.57 -22.88 0.47
CA GLU A 80 17.11 -22.88 0.57
C GLU A 80 16.57 -21.54 1.11
N THR A 81 17.23 -20.98 2.13
CA THR A 81 16.88 -19.69 2.71
C THR A 81 17.15 -18.56 1.71
N LYS A 82 18.23 -18.63 0.92
CA LYS A 82 18.46 -17.67 -0.18
C LYS A 82 17.30 -17.65 -1.17
N ARG A 83 16.88 -18.82 -1.63
CA ARG A 83 15.74 -18.95 -2.57
C ARG A 83 14.45 -18.43 -1.96
N LEU A 84 14.20 -18.70 -0.67
CA LEU A 84 13.05 -18.16 0.04
C LEU A 84 13.10 -16.62 0.06
N CYS A 85 14.23 -16.02 0.42
CA CYS A 85 14.37 -14.57 0.46
C CYS A 85 14.22 -13.94 -0.93
N ALA A 86 14.79 -14.54 -1.97
CA ALA A 86 14.60 -14.09 -3.35
C ALA A 86 13.12 -14.11 -3.76
N TRP A 87 12.41 -15.20 -3.41
CA TRP A 87 10.97 -15.33 -3.68
C TRP A 87 10.15 -14.31 -2.90
N LEU A 88 10.46 -14.07 -1.61
CA LEU A 88 9.79 -13.06 -0.79
C LEU A 88 10.00 -11.66 -1.39
N ALA A 89 11.23 -11.30 -1.78
CA ALA A 89 11.49 -10.03 -2.45
C ALA A 89 10.64 -9.85 -3.72
N GLU A 90 10.48 -10.91 -4.52
CA GLU A 90 9.60 -10.90 -5.68
C GLU A 90 8.12 -10.70 -5.30
N GLN A 91 7.63 -11.35 -4.23
CA GLN A 91 6.26 -11.17 -3.75
C GLN A 91 5.99 -9.73 -3.28
N GLU A 92 6.87 -9.14 -2.48
CA GLU A 92 6.79 -7.73 -2.07
C GLU A 92 6.76 -6.79 -3.29
N GLY A 93 7.56 -7.09 -4.31
CA GLY A 93 7.54 -6.37 -5.57
C GLY A 93 6.18 -6.43 -6.29
N ILE A 94 5.53 -7.60 -6.28
CA ILE A 94 4.18 -7.80 -6.82
C ILE A 94 3.14 -7.02 -5.99
N HIS A 95 3.19 -7.10 -4.67
CA HIS A 95 2.30 -6.35 -3.77
C HIS A 95 2.43 -4.85 -4.01
N ARG A 96 3.67 -4.33 -4.04
CA ARG A 96 3.95 -2.93 -4.36
C ARG A 96 3.37 -2.53 -5.70
N GLY A 97 3.51 -3.37 -6.73
CA GLY A 97 2.93 -3.14 -8.06
C GLY A 97 1.41 -2.98 -8.01
N ILE A 98 0.70 -3.87 -7.31
CA ILE A 98 -0.76 -3.80 -7.13
C ILE A 98 -1.18 -2.48 -6.46
N ILE A 99 -0.45 -2.08 -5.42
CA ILE A 99 -0.70 -0.84 -4.66
C ILE A 99 -0.43 0.38 -5.53
N GLN A 100 0.69 0.40 -6.25
CA GLN A 100 1.07 1.49 -7.16
C GLN A 100 0.08 1.63 -8.32
N ASP A 101 -0.39 0.53 -8.91
CA ASP A 101 -1.44 0.53 -9.92
C ASP A 101 -2.72 1.18 -9.40
N GLN A 102 -3.06 0.93 -8.14
CA GLN A 102 -4.20 1.57 -7.50
C GLN A 102 -3.99 3.07 -7.28
N ILE A 103 -2.79 3.48 -6.87
CA ILE A 103 -2.41 4.91 -6.73
C ILE A 103 -2.45 5.61 -8.10
N ALA A 104 -1.96 4.96 -9.16
CA ALA A 104 -1.88 5.51 -10.51
C ALA A 104 -3.26 5.82 -11.11
N LYS A 105 -4.31 5.14 -10.65
CA LYS A 105 -5.71 5.45 -11.03
C LYS A 105 -6.17 6.80 -10.49
N TRP A 106 -5.51 7.39 -9.50
CA TRP A 106 -5.87 8.70 -8.96
C TRP A 106 -5.07 9.82 -9.63
N ARG A 107 -5.54 11.06 -9.48
CA ARG A 107 -4.73 12.24 -9.85
C ARG A 107 -3.47 12.26 -8.98
N PRO A 108 -2.26 12.46 -9.50
CA PRO A 108 -1.07 12.60 -8.67
C PRO A 108 -1.21 13.87 -7.82
N LEU A 109 -1.34 13.67 -6.51
CA LEU A 109 -1.28 14.74 -5.52
C LEU A 109 -0.10 14.42 -4.62
N PRO A 110 0.63 15.42 -4.10
CA PRO A 110 1.61 15.19 -3.05
C PRO A 110 0.91 14.82 -1.73
N PRO A 111 1.62 14.19 -0.77
CA PRO A 111 1.13 14.06 0.59
C PRO A 111 0.98 15.44 1.25
N HIS A 112 0.09 15.54 2.23
CA HIS A 112 -0.11 16.79 2.96
C HIS A 112 1.14 17.13 3.79
N LEU A 113 1.79 18.26 3.51
CA LEU A 113 3.15 18.54 4.01
C LEU A 113 3.27 18.57 5.54
N THR A 114 2.21 18.96 6.26
CA THR A 114 2.23 19.04 7.73
C THR A 114 1.66 17.81 8.42
N GLU A 115 0.74 17.09 7.78
CA GLU A 115 0.04 15.96 8.40
C GLU A 115 0.77 14.65 8.12
N TRP A 116 1.40 14.53 6.95
CA TRP A 116 2.14 13.35 6.57
C TRP A 116 3.30 13.05 7.53
N PRO A 117 4.16 14.01 7.94
CA PRO A 117 5.20 13.71 8.92
C PRO A 117 4.64 13.22 10.27
N ALA A 118 3.57 13.85 10.77
CA ALA A 118 2.94 13.45 12.02
C ALA A 118 2.28 12.06 11.93
N PHE A 119 1.63 11.76 10.81
CA PHE A 119 1.09 10.44 10.50
C PHE A 119 2.23 9.40 10.48
N MET A 120 3.33 9.69 9.77
CA MET A 120 4.49 8.80 9.68
C MET A 120 5.14 8.53 11.04
N GLU A 121 5.25 9.53 11.92
CA GLU A 121 5.73 9.32 13.29
C GLU A 121 4.83 8.37 14.08
N ARG A 122 3.50 8.49 13.96
CA ARG A 122 2.56 7.64 14.68
C ARG A 122 2.60 6.19 14.19
N VAL A 123 2.63 5.97 12.88
CA VAL A 123 2.73 4.60 12.33
C VAL A 123 4.08 3.96 12.64
N LYS A 124 5.17 4.75 12.70
CA LYS A 124 6.47 4.28 13.21
C LYS A 124 6.38 3.85 14.67
N LYS A 125 5.76 4.66 15.54
CA LYS A 125 5.54 4.32 16.96
C LYS A 125 4.67 3.07 17.14
N ALA A 126 3.71 2.84 16.24
CA ALA A 126 2.88 1.64 16.22
C ALA A 126 3.61 0.39 15.70
N GLY A 127 4.81 0.56 15.11
CA GLY A 127 5.63 -0.52 14.57
C GLY A 127 5.28 -0.93 13.14
N PHE A 128 4.34 -0.28 12.46
CA PHE A 128 3.99 -0.60 11.07
C PHE A 128 5.10 -0.26 10.08
N PHE A 129 5.94 0.73 10.42
CA PHE A 129 7.01 1.21 9.55
C PHE A 129 8.34 1.30 10.29
N ALA A 130 8.72 0.22 10.97
CA ALA A 130 9.96 0.17 11.72
C ALA A 130 11.18 0.37 10.81
N ASP A 131 12.24 0.96 11.35
CA ASP A 131 13.51 1.05 10.63
C ASP A 131 14.24 -0.30 10.73
N PRO A 132 14.77 -0.82 9.60
CA PRO A 132 15.38 -2.13 9.58
C PRO A 132 16.68 -2.17 10.40
N PRO A 133 17.15 -3.36 10.82
CA PRO A 133 18.46 -3.53 11.41
C PRO A 133 19.57 -2.97 10.51
N GLY A 134 20.67 -2.53 11.13
CA GLY A 134 21.79 -1.90 10.42
C GLY A 134 22.43 -2.78 9.34
N GLU A 135 23.33 -2.19 8.53
CA GLU A 135 24.02 -2.91 7.43
C GLU A 135 24.78 -4.16 7.89
N ASN A 136 25.34 -4.11 9.09
CA ASN A 136 26.12 -5.19 9.67
C ASN A 136 25.29 -6.15 10.55
N ALA A 137 23.96 -6.04 10.55
CA ALA A 137 23.10 -6.95 11.29
C ALA A 137 23.34 -8.40 10.88
N ALA A 138 23.28 -9.29 11.87
CA ALA A 138 23.38 -10.72 11.67
C ALA A 138 22.14 -11.26 10.94
N GLU A 139 22.27 -12.42 10.29
CA GLU A 139 21.15 -13.07 9.61
C GLU A 139 19.94 -13.27 10.53
N ASP A 140 20.16 -13.79 11.74
CA ASP A 140 19.10 -14.02 12.73
C ASP A 140 18.40 -12.72 13.18
N GLU A 141 19.15 -11.62 13.27
CA GLU A 141 18.57 -10.32 13.63
C GLU A 141 17.65 -9.80 12.52
N LEU A 142 18.07 -9.96 11.26
CA LEU A 142 17.27 -9.62 10.08
C LEU A 142 16.03 -10.50 9.98
N ALA A 143 16.16 -11.81 10.19
CA ALA A 143 15.05 -12.75 10.16
C ALA A 143 14.02 -12.47 11.27
N ALA A 144 14.49 -12.18 12.50
CA ALA A 144 13.60 -11.79 13.59
C ALA A 144 12.87 -10.47 13.30
N PHE A 145 13.54 -9.52 12.64
CA PHE A 145 12.91 -8.30 12.17
C PHE A 145 11.86 -8.57 11.08
N ALA A 146 12.21 -9.37 10.06
CA ALA A 146 11.32 -9.73 8.97
C ALA A 146 10.03 -10.37 9.48
N ILE A 147 10.13 -11.38 10.35
CA ILE A 147 8.95 -12.04 10.96
C ILE A 147 8.04 -11.03 11.67
N ARG A 148 8.62 -10.10 12.45
CA ARG A 148 7.82 -9.05 13.11
C ARG A 148 7.18 -8.10 12.10
N GLN A 149 7.88 -7.78 11.02
CA GLN A 149 7.37 -6.89 9.99
C GLN A 149 6.22 -7.55 9.22
N GLU A 150 6.30 -8.83 8.87
CA GLU A 150 5.18 -9.58 8.24
C GLU A 150 3.92 -9.53 9.10
N ILE A 151 4.06 -9.76 10.41
CA ILE A 151 2.94 -9.66 11.36
C ILE A 151 2.34 -8.25 11.34
N LYS A 152 3.19 -7.22 11.34
CA LYS A 152 2.75 -5.82 11.35
C LYS A 152 2.11 -5.41 10.01
N THR A 153 2.60 -5.90 8.88
CA THR A 153 2.01 -5.68 7.56
C THR A 153 0.63 -6.35 7.47
N ALA A 154 0.50 -7.60 7.94
CA ALA A 154 -0.79 -8.28 8.04
C ALA A 154 -1.79 -7.52 8.93
N GLU A 155 -1.36 -7.07 10.11
CA GLU A 155 -2.17 -6.23 11.01
C GLU A 155 -2.62 -4.94 10.31
N PHE A 156 -1.71 -4.26 9.59
CA PHE A 156 -2.02 -3.05 8.85
C PHE A 156 -3.10 -3.30 7.78
N TYR A 157 -2.97 -4.35 6.99
CA TYR A 157 -3.97 -4.70 5.97
C TYR A 157 -5.32 -5.12 6.57
N ALA A 158 -5.33 -5.78 7.73
CA ALA A 158 -6.55 -6.09 8.45
C ALA A 158 -7.26 -4.83 8.95
N LEU A 159 -6.53 -3.85 9.49
CA LEU A 159 -7.09 -2.54 9.84
C LEU A 159 -7.63 -1.83 8.59
N PHE A 160 -6.95 -1.97 7.46
CA PHE A 160 -7.36 -1.39 6.19
C PHE A 160 -8.71 -1.94 5.74
N GLU A 161 -8.89 -3.27 5.76
CA GLU A 161 -10.14 -3.93 5.42
C GLU A 161 -11.32 -3.37 6.24
N GLN A 162 -11.11 -3.18 7.54
CA GLN A 162 -12.13 -2.67 8.46
C GLN A 162 -12.49 -1.21 8.20
N ALA A 163 -11.51 -0.38 7.86
CA ALA A 163 -11.71 1.06 7.64
C ALA A 163 -12.40 1.38 6.30
N PHE A 164 -12.32 0.49 5.30
CA PHE A 164 -12.86 0.72 3.96
C PHE A 164 -13.73 -0.45 3.48
N PRO A 165 -15.01 -0.53 3.90
CA PRO A 165 -15.84 -1.74 3.80
C PRO A 165 -16.33 -2.09 2.37
N GLN A 166 -15.81 -1.45 1.32
CA GLN A 166 -16.22 -1.75 -0.05
C GLN A 166 -15.83 -3.19 -0.42
N ALA A 167 -16.76 -3.98 -0.97
CA ALA A 167 -16.59 -5.42 -1.18
C ALA A 167 -15.31 -5.80 -1.97
N TRP A 168 -15.00 -5.05 -3.03
CA TRP A 168 -13.79 -5.29 -3.84
C TRP A 168 -12.49 -4.98 -3.06
N LYS A 169 -12.49 -3.94 -2.21
CA LYS A 169 -11.34 -3.59 -1.37
C LYS A 169 -11.09 -4.68 -0.35
N ARG A 170 -12.16 -5.16 0.30
CA ARG A 170 -12.07 -6.25 1.26
C ARG A 170 -11.47 -7.51 0.66
N ALA A 171 -11.90 -7.89 -0.54
CA ALA A 171 -11.36 -9.06 -1.22
C ALA A 171 -9.84 -8.96 -1.48
N HIS A 172 -9.35 -7.79 -1.89
CA HIS A 172 -7.91 -7.59 -2.12
C HIS A 172 -7.12 -7.52 -0.81
N MET A 173 -7.61 -6.78 0.19
CA MET A 173 -6.92 -6.66 1.48
C MET A 173 -6.85 -8.00 2.22
N ARG A 174 -7.93 -8.79 2.19
CA ARG A 174 -7.93 -10.13 2.78
C ARG A 174 -6.88 -11.03 2.16
N ARG A 175 -6.77 -11.00 0.83
CA ARG A 175 -5.75 -11.77 0.12
C ARG A 175 -4.34 -11.35 0.57
N LEU A 176 -4.06 -10.05 0.66
CA LEU A 176 -2.76 -9.57 1.15
C LEU A 176 -2.50 -10.04 2.59
N VAL A 177 -3.50 -9.96 3.49
CA VAL A 177 -3.37 -10.49 4.87
C VAL A 177 -3.02 -11.99 4.86
N GLU A 178 -3.67 -12.79 4.02
CA GLU A 178 -3.37 -14.22 3.88
C GLU A 178 -1.97 -14.47 3.31
N GLU A 179 -1.52 -13.65 2.34
CA GLU A 179 -0.19 -13.70 1.74
C GLU A 179 0.90 -13.38 2.78
N GLU A 180 0.75 -12.31 3.57
CA GLU A 180 1.71 -11.96 4.65
C GLU A 180 1.76 -13.01 5.76
N HIS A 181 0.63 -13.62 6.12
CA HIS A 181 0.64 -14.74 7.07
C HIS A 181 1.40 -15.96 6.51
N ASN A 182 1.30 -16.21 5.21
CA ASN A 182 2.08 -17.26 4.57
C ASN A 182 3.57 -16.89 4.48
N HIS A 183 3.93 -15.62 4.27
CA HIS A 183 5.32 -15.15 4.34
C HIS A 183 5.91 -15.38 5.74
N GLU A 184 5.19 -14.96 6.78
CA GLU A 184 5.57 -15.17 8.17
C GLU A 184 5.78 -16.66 8.51
N ALA A 185 4.83 -17.51 8.12
CA ALA A 185 4.92 -18.95 8.36
C ALA A 185 6.15 -19.58 7.70
N ARG A 186 6.46 -19.19 6.45
CA ARG A 186 7.64 -19.67 5.72
C ARG A 186 8.95 -19.20 6.35
N LEU A 187 8.99 -17.96 6.84
CA LEU A 187 10.15 -17.45 7.58
C LEU A 187 10.36 -18.23 8.87
N ARG A 188 9.29 -18.55 9.62
CA ARG A 188 9.40 -19.38 10.82
C ARG A 188 9.85 -20.80 10.53
N GLU A 189 9.44 -21.38 9.40
CA GLU A 189 9.93 -22.69 8.97
C GLU A 189 11.44 -22.63 8.64
N ALA A 190 11.90 -21.58 7.98
CA ALA A 190 13.32 -21.38 7.65
C ALA A 190 14.19 -21.05 8.89
N TYR A 191 13.60 -20.37 9.89
CA TYR A 191 14.26 -19.91 11.11
C TYR A 191 13.54 -20.39 12.39
N PRO A 192 13.49 -21.72 12.64
CA PRO A 192 12.66 -22.30 13.71
C PRO A 192 13.15 -21.95 15.12
N HIS A 193 14.38 -21.46 15.28
CA HIS A 193 14.93 -21.02 16.55
C HIS A 193 14.50 -19.59 16.94
N ILE A 194 13.93 -18.83 16.00
CA ILE A 194 13.44 -17.47 16.22
C ILE A 194 11.97 -17.54 16.64
N LYS A 195 11.67 -17.04 17.85
CA LYS A 195 10.33 -17.05 18.45
C LYS A 195 9.63 -15.72 18.24
#